data_AF-A0A8H6WWT3-F1
#
_entry.id   AF-A0A8H6WWT3-F1
#
_cell.length_a   1.000
_cell.length_b   1.000
_cell.length_c   1.000
_cell.angle_alpha   90.00
_cell.angle_beta   90.00
_cell.angle_gamma   90.00
#
_symmetry.space_group_name_H-M   'P 1'
#
loop_
_entity.id
_entity.type
_entity.pdbx_description
1 polymer ?
#
loop_
_entity_poly.entity_id
_entity_poly.type
_entity_poly.pdbx_seq_one_letter_code
_entity_poly.pdbx_strand_id
1 'polypeptide(L)'
;MNTLANHGYIPRNGIASFEELINGMTEAFNLPVNMAAGMAANNFALLQLGKFGDDGPDGNSTVFNINTLIGIKKENIAMDQANNPQFTLNAARHGLVFADSGLILNVFANGTTKLSTLPIIGSFFRNETFPENWFRSAGPVNGTALNIITNQIRAAVPIPPGRNNAQGVYVPDPPAPAPWDSSVACTAYWDQNGHVPSTLITNSTGVLRQNVNFLLDLLFKAASVNPGCTEPVLPFGEPDT
;
A
#
# COMPACT_ATOMS: atom_id res chain seq x y z
N MET A 1 -6.05 -1.20 9.49
CA MET A 1 -5.54 -1.39 10.86
C MET A 1 -6.47 -0.79 11.90
N ASN A 2 -6.79 0.51 11.83
CA ASN A 2 -7.63 1.16 12.85
C ASN A 2 -9.00 0.49 13.03
N THR A 3 -9.68 0.15 11.94
CA THR A 3 -10.93 -0.64 12.01
C THR A 3 -10.76 -2.01 12.69
N LEU A 4 -9.62 -2.68 12.50
CA LEU A 4 -9.36 -3.96 13.16
C LEU A 4 -9.26 -3.76 14.67
N ALA A 5 -8.53 -2.73 15.12
CA ALA A 5 -8.40 -2.41 16.54
C ALA A 5 -9.75 -2.00 17.15
N ASN A 6 -10.50 -1.11 16.48
CA ASN A 6 -11.80 -0.62 16.95
C ASN A 6 -12.86 -1.73 17.08
N HIS A 7 -12.68 -2.85 16.38
CA HIS A 7 -13.59 -3.99 16.43
C HIS A 7 -13.02 -5.23 17.13
N GLY A 8 -11.80 -5.17 17.67
CA GLY A 8 -11.21 -6.26 18.46
C GLY A 8 -10.63 -7.42 17.64
N TYR A 9 -10.43 -7.25 16.34
CA TYR A 9 -9.65 -8.19 15.51
C TYR A 9 -8.15 -8.12 15.81
N ILE A 10 -7.70 -7.00 16.36
CA ILE A 10 -6.38 -6.83 17.00
C ILE A 10 -6.58 -6.09 18.33
N PRO A 11 -5.59 -6.08 19.24
CA PRO A 11 -5.70 -5.34 20.49
C PRO A 11 -6.14 -3.87 20.31
N ARG A 12 -7.18 -3.47 21.07
CA ARG A 12 -7.80 -2.13 21.00
C ARG A 12 -6.86 -0.98 21.37
N ASN A 13 -5.75 -1.28 22.03
CA ASN A 13 -4.71 -0.31 22.36
C ASN A 13 -3.78 0.00 21.17
N GLY A 14 -3.98 -0.64 20.00
CA GLY A 14 -3.17 -0.42 18.80
C GLY A 14 -1.78 -1.07 18.85
N ILE A 15 -1.48 -1.86 19.89
CA ILE A 15 -0.21 -2.58 20.03
C ILE A 15 -0.51 -4.05 19.75
N ALA A 16 -0.13 -4.51 18.56
CA ALA A 16 -0.37 -5.87 18.10
C ALA A 16 0.94 -6.52 17.67
N SER A 17 1.10 -7.79 18.00
CA SER A 17 2.12 -8.66 17.42
C SER A 17 1.87 -8.87 15.93
N PHE A 18 2.91 -9.28 15.23
CA PHE A 18 2.84 -9.56 13.79
C PHE A 18 1.81 -10.65 13.46
N GLU A 19 1.72 -11.68 14.30
CA GLU A 19 0.71 -12.74 14.16
C GLU A 19 -0.71 -12.20 14.36
N GLU A 20 -0.94 -11.37 15.37
CA GLU A 20 -2.25 -10.72 15.57
C GLU A 20 -2.63 -9.85 14.37
N LEU A 21 -1.67 -9.14 13.76
CA LEU A 21 -1.92 -8.36 12.55
C LEU A 21 -2.34 -9.24 11.37
N ILE A 22 -1.63 -10.35 11.13
CA ILE A 22 -1.98 -11.30 10.07
C ILE A 22 -3.37 -11.90 10.32
N ASN A 23 -3.58 -12.44 11.52
CA ASN A 23 -4.83 -13.10 11.88
C ASN A 23 -6.00 -12.12 11.80
N GLY A 24 -5.85 -10.91 12.33
CA GLY A 24 -6.87 -9.87 12.26
C GLY A 24 -7.22 -9.48 10.82
N MET A 25 -6.23 -9.37 9.93
CA MET A 25 -6.46 -9.09 8.50
C MET A 25 -7.12 -10.25 7.75
N THR A 26 -6.67 -11.48 7.98
CA THR A 26 -7.24 -12.68 7.37
C THR A 26 -8.67 -12.91 7.87
N GLU A 27 -8.94 -12.72 9.14
CA GLU A 27 -10.27 -12.89 9.72
C GLU A 27 -11.23 -11.78 9.25
N ALA A 28 -10.86 -10.52 9.37
CA ALA A 28 -11.74 -9.42 9.04
C ALA A 28 -11.99 -9.25 7.53
N PHE A 29 -10.95 -9.41 6.71
CA PHE A 29 -10.99 -9.05 5.29
C PHE A 29 -10.82 -10.23 4.33
N ASN A 30 -10.60 -11.44 4.86
CA ASN A 30 -10.29 -12.64 4.06
C ASN A 30 -9.03 -12.45 3.19
N LEU A 31 -8.04 -11.74 3.72
CA LEU A 31 -6.75 -11.57 3.07
C LEU A 31 -5.93 -12.86 3.14
N PRO A 32 -5.36 -13.35 2.01
CA PRO A 32 -4.41 -14.44 2.03
C PRO A 32 -3.23 -14.15 2.96
N VAL A 33 -2.74 -15.17 3.68
CA VAL A 33 -1.69 -15.01 4.71
C VAL A 33 -0.44 -14.33 4.18
N ASN A 34 0.01 -14.65 2.96
CA ASN A 34 1.17 -14.02 2.34
C ASN A 34 0.95 -12.52 2.06
N MET A 35 -0.26 -12.14 1.63
CA MET A 35 -0.62 -10.74 1.41
C MET A 35 -0.74 -10.00 2.75
N ALA A 36 -1.41 -10.58 3.73
CA ALA A 36 -1.52 -10.02 5.08
C ALA A 36 -0.14 -9.84 5.73
N ALA A 37 0.75 -10.82 5.62
CA ALA A 37 2.13 -10.74 6.11
C ALA A 37 2.92 -9.62 5.43
N GLY A 38 2.84 -9.53 4.09
CA GLY A 38 3.47 -8.45 3.32
C GLY A 38 2.94 -7.07 3.73
N MET A 39 1.63 -6.93 3.96
CA MET A 39 1.03 -5.67 4.41
C MET A 39 1.41 -5.32 5.86
N ALA A 40 1.45 -6.30 6.76
CA ALA A 40 1.86 -6.09 8.15
C ALA A 40 3.33 -5.65 8.24
N ALA A 41 4.19 -6.17 7.36
CA ALA A 41 5.60 -5.79 7.30
C ALA A 41 5.82 -4.39 6.67
N ASN A 42 4.93 -3.95 5.77
CA ASN A 42 5.03 -2.70 5.00
C ASN A 42 4.25 -1.52 5.57
N ASN A 43 3.93 -1.54 6.86
CA ASN A 43 2.90 -0.70 7.49
C ASN A 43 3.08 0.83 7.30
N PHE A 44 2.65 1.40 6.16
CA PHE A 44 2.73 2.84 5.89
C PHE A 44 1.68 3.44 4.93
N ALA A 45 0.70 2.69 4.40
CA ALA A 45 -0.05 3.17 3.23
C ALA A 45 -1.37 3.96 3.49
N LEU A 46 -1.98 3.92 4.67
CA LEU A 46 -3.39 4.33 4.80
C LEU A 46 -3.68 5.82 5.16
N LEU A 47 -2.68 6.70 5.20
CA LEU A 47 -2.84 8.05 5.76
C LEU A 47 -3.28 9.17 4.78
N GLN A 48 -3.60 8.88 3.51
CA GLN A 48 -3.76 9.95 2.49
C GLN A 48 -5.12 10.01 1.77
N LEU A 49 -6.10 9.16 2.11
CA LEU A 49 -7.39 9.11 1.40
C LEU A 49 -8.52 9.93 2.05
N GLY A 50 -8.30 10.46 3.26
CA GLY A 50 -9.30 11.20 4.03
C GLY A 50 -9.58 12.65 3.62
N LYS A 51 -8.94 13.17 2.55
CA LYS A 51 -9.03 14.60 2.16
C LYS A 51 -9.89 14.92 0.94
N PHE A 52 -10.50 13.94 0.26
CA PHE A 52 -11.28 14.17 -0.99
C PHE A 52 -12.72 13.64 -0.93
N GLY A 53 -13.36 13.78 0.24
CA GLY A 53 -14.77 13.52 0.40
C GLY A 53 -15.64 14.73 0.08
N ASP A 54 -16.14 14.76 -1.17
CA ASP A 54 -17.30 15.49 -1.71
C ASP A 54 -17.13 16.96 -2.19
N ASP A 55 -17.80 17.24 -3.33
CA ASP A 55 -18.31 18.53 -3.85
C ASP A 55 -19.07 18.30 -5.21
N GLY A 56 -19.95 17.28 -5.28
CA GLY A 56 -20.76 16.98 -6.48
C GLY A 56 -22.27 17.20 -6.28
N PRO A 57 -23.03 17.64 -7.30
CA PRO A 57 -24.44 18.05 -7.14
C PRO A 57 -25.46 16.92 -6.94
N ASP A 58 -25.05 15.64 -6.97
CA ASP A 58 -25.97 14.51 -7.02
C ASP A 58 -25.74 13.52 -5.87
N GLY A 59 -26.52 13.66 -4.80
CA GLY A 59 -26.61 12.62 -3.78
C GLY A 59 -27.32 11.37 -4.31
N ASN A 60 -26.58 10.27 -4.53
CA ASN A 60 -26.80 8.95 -3.91
C ASN A 60 -25.66 7.99 -4.33
N SER A 61 -24.86 7.52 -3.37
CA SER A 61 -23.79 6.51 -3.53
C SER A 61 -22.81 6.74 -4.69
N THR A 62 -21.82 7.62 -4.53
CA THR A 62 -20.64 7.59 -5.41
C THR A 62 -19.98 6.22 -5.30
N VAL A 63 -20.02 5.43 -6.37
CA VAL A 63 -19.28 4.17 -6.45
C VAL A 63 -17.86 4.51 -6.86
N PHE A 64 -16.91 4.22 -5.98
CA PHE A 64 -15.51 4.19 -6.34
C PHE A 64 -15.33 3.11 -7.41
N ASN A 65 -14.89 3.52 -8.59
CA ASN A 65 -14.47 2.65 -9.67
C ASN A 65 -13.07 3.08 -10.14
N ILE A 66 -12.54 2.38 -11.14
CA ILE A 66 -11.22 2.67 -11.71
C ILE A 66 -11.10 4.13 -12.18
N ASN A 67 -12.11 4.66 -12.86
CA ASN A 67 -12.08 6.03 -13.38
C ASN A 67 -12.08 7.07 -12.26
N THR A 68 -12.87 6.85 -11.19
CA THR A 68 -12.86 7.70 -10.01
C THR A 68 -11.47 7.76 -9.39
N LEU A 69 -10.81 6.60 -9.22
CA LEU A 69 -9.48 6.52 -8.62
C LEU A 69 -8.39 7.08 -9.53
N ILE A 70 -8.53 6.98 -10.86
CA ILE A 70 -7.64 7.66 -11.82
C ILE A 70 -7.75 9.18 -11.63
N GLY A 71 -8.97 9.72 -11.56
CA GLY A 71 -9.21 11.15 -11.33
C GLY A 71 -8.55 11.64 -10.04
N ILE A 72 -8.85 10.98 -8.92
CA ILE A 72 -8.28 11.30 -7.60
C ILE A 72 -6.74 11.27 -7.64
N LYS A 73 -6.13 10.26 -8.26
CA LYS A 73 -4.66 10.19 -8.33
C LYS A 73 -4.06 11.31 -9.16
N LYS A 74 -4.64 11.61 -10.33
CA LYS A 74 -4.17 12.71 -11.19
C LYS A 74 -4.21 14.03 -10.44
N GLU A 75 -5.32 14.30 -9.76
CA GLU A 75 -5.52 15.52 -9.00
C GLU A 75 -4.55 15.63 -7.83
N ASN A 76 -4.45 14.59 -7.00
CA ASN A 76 -3.58 14.58 -5.82
C ASN A 76 -2.12 14.75 -6.20
N ILE A 77 -1.65 14.02 -7.22
CA ILE A 77 -0.27 14.10 -7.68
C ILE A 77 0.01 15.50 -8.25
N ALA A 78 -0.90 16.08 -9.04
CA ALA A 78 -0.73 17.43 -9.57
C ALA A 78 -0.69 18.47 -8.44
N MET A 79 -1.58 18.35 -7.45
CA MET A 79 -1.59 19.24 -6.28
C MET A 79 -0.33 19.10 -5.43
N ASP A 80 0.15 17.88 -5.18
CA ASP A 80 1.39 17.66 -4.44
C ASP A 80 2.60 18.21 -5.21
N GLN A 81 2.68 17.98 -6.52
CA GLN A 81 3.72 18.56 -7.36
C GLN A 81 3.72 20.10 -7.31
N ALA A 82 2.55 20.73 -7.34
CA ALA A 82 2.44 22.18 -7.33
C ALA A 82 2.69 22.82 -5.96
N ASN A 83 2.24 22.16 -4.88
CA ASN A 83 2.13 22.81 -3.57
C ASN A 83 3.08 22.23 -2.51
N ASN A 84 3.75 21.11 -2.79
CA ASN A 84 4.67 20.47 -1.84
C ASN A 84 6.10 20.45 -2.41
N PRO A 85 6.98 21.37 -2.01
CA PRO A 85 8.37 21.39 -2.48
C PRO A 85 9.19 20.18 -2.01
N GLN A 86 8.67 19.40 -1.07
CA GLN A 86 9.27 18.15 -0.58
C GLN A 86 8.49 16.92 -1.08
N PHE A 87 7.65 17.07 -2.11
CA PHE A 87 6.92 15.96 -2.68
C PHE A 87 7.89 14.88 -3.15
N THR A 88 7.70 13.67 -2.66
CA THR A 88 8.41 12.48 -3.10
C THR A 88 7.41 11.39 -3.39
N LEU A 89 7.64 10.71 -4.50
CA LEU A 89 6.98 9.51 -4.95
C LEU A 89 8.08 8.52 -5.38
N ASN A 90 9.03 8.21 -4.49
CA ASN A 90 10.06 7.19 -4.71
C ASN A 90 9.44 5.82 -5.05
N ALA A 91 10.25 4.83 -5.46
CA ALA A 91 9.71 3.58 -6.00
C ALA A 91 8.82 2.86 -4.98
N ALA A 92 9.22 2.84 -3.70
CA ALA A 92 8.42 2.30 -2.61
C ALA A 92 7.03 2.98 -2.50
N ARG A 93 7.01 4.31 -2.41
CA ARG A 93 5.76 5.08 -2.26
C ARG A 93 4.90 5.00 -3.51
N HIS A 94 5.52 5.00 -4.69
CA HIS A 94 4.83 4.80 -5.97
C HIS A 94 4.07 3.47 -5.97
N GLY A 95 4.75 2.37 -5.63
CA GLY A 95 4.13 1.05 -5.54
C GLY A 95 2.90 1.02 -4.64
N LEU A 96 3.04 1.56 -3.42
CA LEU A 96 1.98 1.61 -2.42
C LEU A 96 0.80 2.50 -2.86
N VAL A 97 1.07 3.72 -3.31
CA VAL A 97 0.04 4.68 -3.74
C VAL A 97 -0.85 4.07 -4.82
N PHE A 98 -0.29 3.33 -5.78
CA PHE A 98 -1.10 2.67 -6.80
C PHE A 98 -1.79 1.41 -6.27
N ALA A 99 -1.12 0.60 -5.44
CA ALA A 99 -1.69 -0.62 -4.85
C ALA A 99 -2.90 -0.37 -3.94
N ASP A 100 -2.95 0.77 -3.25
CA ASP A 100 -4.08 1.16 -2.38
C ASP A 100 -5.41 1.19 -3.14
N SER A 101 -5.39 1.46 -4.44
CA SER A 101 -6.61 1.41 -5.26
C SER A 101 -7.16 0.00 -5.42
N GLY A 102 -6.29 -1.01 -5.44
CA GLY A 102 -6.71 -2.40 -5.36
C GLY A 102 -7.44 -2.67 -4.04
N LEU A 103 -6.90 -2.17 -2.91
CA LEU A 103 -7.53 -2.32 -1.60
C LEU A 103 -8.92 -1.68 -1.56
N ILE A 104 -9.06 -0.45 -2.06
CA ILE A 104 -10.36 0.22 -2.14
C ILE A 104 -11.37 -0.62 -2.93
N LEU A 105 -10.99 -1.14 -4.11
CA LEU A 105 -11.93 -1.79 -5.02
C LEU A 105 -12.16 -3.30 -4.78
N ASN A 106 -11.29 -3.98 -4.04
CA ASN A 106 -11.45 -5.42 -3.75
C ASN A 106 -11.59 -5.74 -2.27
N VAL A 107 -10.85 -5.05 -1.40
CA VAL A 107 -10.81 -5.36 0.04
C VAL A 107 -11.94 -4.64 0.78
N PHE A 108 -12.13 -3.34 0.50
CA PHE A 108 -13.20 -2.57 1.13
C PHE A 108 -14.53 -2.68 0.40
N ALA A 109 -14.55 -3.18 -0.84
CA ALA A 109 -15.80 -3.51 -1.53
C ALA A 109 -16.66 -4.46 -0.69
N ASN A 110 -17.98 -4.27 -0.72
CA ASN A 110 -18.88 -5.22 -0.07
C ASN A 110 -18.78 -6.58 -0.78
N GLY A 111 -18.53 -7.64 -0.01
CA GLY A 111 -18.33 -8.99 -0.50
C GLY A 111 -19.52 -9.58 -1.25
N THR A 112 -20.73 -9.08 -1.00
CA THR A 112 -21.97 -9.51 -1.67
C THR A 112 -22.23 -8.70 -2.95
N THR A 113 -22.28 -7.37 -2.84
CA THR A 113 -22.63 -6.50 -3.99
C THR A 113 -21.45 -6.22 -4.91
N LYS A 114 -20.21 -6.46 -4.44
CA LYS A 114 -18.95 -6.11 -5.11
C LYS A 114 -18.76 -4.61 -5.36
N LEU A 115 -19.50 -3.77 -4.63
CA LEU A 115 -19.43 -2.32 -4.78
C LEU A 115 -18.61 -1.67 -3.66
N SER A 116 -17.85 -0.65 -4.04
CA SER A 116 -17.14 0.24 -3.13
C SER A 116 -17.83 1.60 -3.14
N THR A 117 -18.85 1.79 -2.33
CA THR A 117 -19.62 3.04 -2.31
C THR A 117 -19.02 4.05 -1.33
N LEU A 118 -19.35 5.33 -1.49
CA LEU A 118 -18.92 6.38 -0.56
C LEU A 118 -19.34 6.13 0.89
N PRO A 119 -20.55 5.62 1.20
CA PRO A 119 -20.85 5.18 2.56
C PRO A 119 -19.91 4.10 3.08
N ILE A 120 -19.58 3.09 2.25
CA ILE A 120 -18.67 2.00 2.63
C ILE A 120 -17.25 2.54 2.89
N ILE A 121 -16.69 3.24 1.90
CA ILE A 121 -15.33 3.80 2.00
C ILE A 121 -15.26 4.84 3.13
N GLY A 122 -16.26 5.71 3.24
CA GLY A 122 -16.37 6.69 4.32
C GLY A 122 -16.40 6.05 5.70
N SER A 123 -17.07 4.90 5.86
CA SER A 123 -17.08 4.17 7.15
C SER A 123 -15.70 3.64 7.52
N PHE A 124 -14.95 3.07 6.57
CA PHE A 124 -13.59 2.59 6.84
C PHE A 124 -12.59 3.72 7.08
N PHE A 125 -12.62 4.78 6.26
CA PHE A 125 -11.59 5.82 6.29
C PHE A 125 -11.87 6.95 7.28
N ARG A 126 -13.13 7.31 7.54
CA ARG A 126 -13.48 8.37 8.49
C ARG A 126 -13.89 7.83 9.85
N ASN A 127 -14.75 6.81 9.84
CA ASN A 127 -15.33 6.27 11.08
C ASN A 127 -14.53 5.09 11.62
N GLU A 128 -13.58 4.57 10.84
CA GLU A 128 -12.77 3.41 11.17
C GLU A 128 -13.63 2.24 11.67
N THR A 129 -14.79 2.04 11.05
CA THR A 129 -15.83 1.10 11.46
C THR A 129 -16.26 0.24 10.27
N PHE A 130 -16.60 -1.03 10.49
CA PHE A 130 -17.25 -1.84 9.44
C PHE A 130 -18.63 -1.27 9.09
N PRO A 131 -18.92 -0.98 7.81
CA PRO A 131 -20.21 -0.43 7.42
C PRO A 131 -21.37 -1.40 7.72
N GLU A 132 -22.55 -0.87 7.98
CA GLU A 132 -23.76 -1.70 8.16
C GLU A 132 -24.03 -2.52 6.89
N ASN A 133 -24.43 -3.79 7.07
CA ASN A 133 -24.68 -4.74 5.97
C ASN A 133 -23.47 -4.93 5.03
N TRP A 134 -22.27 -4.60 5.47
CA TRP A 134 -21.03 -4.94 4.79
C TRP A 134 -20.61 -6.36 5.15
N PHE A 135 -20.27 -7.14 4.13
CA PHE A 135 -19.74 -8.49 4.29
C PHE A 135 -18.33 -8.53 3.71
N ARG A 136 -17.41 -9.24 4.37
CA ARG A 136 -16.11 -9.54 3.77
C ARG A 136 -16.26 -10.41 2.52
N SER A 137 -15.22 -10.48 1.70
CA SER A 137 -15.20 -11.38 0.54
C SER A 137 -15.49 -12.84 0.95
N ALA A 138 -16.36 -13.52 0.19
CA ALA A 138 -16.75 -14.92 0.47
C ALA A 138 -15.59 -15.92 0.33
N GLY A 139 -14.57 -15.57 -0.45
CA GLY A 139 -13.32 -16.32 -0.57
C GLY A 139 -12.11 -15.41 -0.42
N PRO A 140 -10.89 -16.00 -0.33
CA PRO A 140 -9.67 -15.23 -0.20
C PRO A 140 -9.56 -14.15 -1.27
N VAL A 141 -9.15 -12.94 -0.88
CA VAL A 141 -8.96 -11.83 -1.82
C VAL A 141 -7.95 -12.24 -2.90
N ASN A 142 -8.30 -12.00 -4.15
CA ASN A 142 -7.50 -12.41 -5.30
C ASN A 142 -6.39 -11.38 -5.60
N GLY A 143 -5.14 -11.73 -5.28
CA GLY A 143 -3.97 -10.90 -5.57
C GLY A 143 -3.80 -10.53 -7.05
N THR A 144 -4.20 -11.42 -7.96
CA THR A 144 -4.16 -11.14 -9.41
C THR A 144 -5.17 -10.06 -9.79
N ALA A 145 -6.37 -10.06 -9.22
CA ALA A 145 -7.38 -9.03 -9.47
C ALA A 145 -6.92 -7.66 -8.96
N LEU A 146 -6.26 -7.61 -7.79
CA LEU A 146 -5.64 -6.40 -7.25
C LEU A 146 -4.56 -5.85 -8.18
N ASN A 147 -3.68 -6.72 -8.68
CA ASN A 147 -2.61 -6.34 -9.60
C ASN A 147 -3.15 -5.81 -10.93
N ILE A 148 -4.23 -6.41 -11.47
CA ILE A 148 -4.89 -5.92 -12.70
C ILE A 148 -5.40 -4.48 -12.50
N ILE A 149 -6.15 -4.23 -11.42
CA ILE A 149 -6.68 -2.88 -11.12
C ILE A 149 -5.54 -1.88 -10.94
N THR A 150 -4.52 -2.27 -10.18
CA THR A 150 -3.35 -1.43 -9.90
C THR A 150 -2.64 -1.04 -11.20
N ASN A 151 -2.39 -2.00 -12.09
CA ASN A 151 -1.73 -1.77 -13.37
C ASN A 151 -2.58 -0.94 -14.33
N GLN A 152 -3.91 -1.13 -14.35
CA GLN A 152 -4.83 -0.32 -15.16
C GLN A 152 -4.82 1.15 -14.74
N ILE A 153 -4.92 1.42 -13.43
CA ILE A 153 -4.89 2.79 -12.91
C ILE A 153 -3.51 3.42 -13.15
N ARG A 154 -2.43 2.65 -12.94
CA ARG A 154 -1.07 3.12 -13.16
C ARG A 154 -0.81 3.48 -14.62
N ALA A 155 -1.26 2.66 -15.57
CA ALA A 155 -1.15 2.98 -16.99
C ALA A 155 -1.91 4.27 -17.37
N ALA A 156 -3.02 4.56 -16.70
CA ALA A 156 -3.82 5.77 -16.92
C ALA A 156 -3.29 7.03 -16.21
N VAL A 157 -2.33 6.87 -15.29
CA VAL A 157 -1.63 7.96 -14.58
C VAL A 157 -0.11 7.77 -14.76
N PRO A 158 0.42 8.01 -15.97
CA PRO A 158 1.81 7.72 -16.29
C PRO A 158 2.75 8.73 -15.62
N ILE A 159 3.20 8.39 -14.42
CA ILE A 159 4.24 9.12 -13.69
C ILE A 159 5.31 8.12 -13.22
N PRO A 160 6.61 8.33 -13.50
CA PRO A 160 7.67 7.49 -12.95
C PRO A 160 7.92 7.84 -11.47
N PRO A 161 8.58 6.97 -10.70
CA PRO A 161 9.10 7.34 -9.39
C PRO A 161 9.99 8.58 -9.45
N GLY A 162 9.95 9.42 -8.43
CA GLY A 162 10.65 10.71 -8.44
C GLY A 162 10.31 11.61 -7.28
N ARG A 163 10.75 12.87 -7.37
CA ARG A 163 10.55 13.89 -6.34
C ARG A 163 10.58 15.30 -6.92
N ASN A 164 10.02 16.26 -6.21
CA ASN A 164 10.24 17.67 -6.50
C ASN A 164 11.68 18.04 -6.13
N ASN A 165 12.37 18.72 -7.05
CA ASN A 165 13.68 19.31 -6.79
C ASN A 165 13.55 20.61 -5.96
N ALA A 166 14.67 21.26 -5.65
CA ALA A 166 14.69 22.50 -4.87
C ALA A 166 13.87 23.65 -5.47
N GLN A 167 13.56 23.58 -6.77
CA GLN A 167 12.76 24.54 -7.52
C GLN A 167 11.27 24.15 -7.58
N GLY A 168 10.86 23.06 -6.92
CA GLY A 168 9.48 22.57 -6.94
C GLY A 168 9.09 21.86 -8.25
N VAL A 169 10.06 21.50 -9.09
CA VAL A 169 9.82 20.78 -10.34
C VAL A 169 10.01 19.28 -10.10
N TYR A 170 9.02 18.48 -10.49
CA TYR A 170 9.10 17.03 -10.38
C TYR A 170 10.14 16.46 -11.33
N VAL A 171 11.10 15.73 -10.78
CA VAL A 171 12.17 15.05 -11.50
C VAL A 171 12.13 13.55 -11.18
N PRO A 172 12.16 12.67 -12.18
CA PRO A 172 12.26 11.23 -11.96
C PRO A 172 13.53 10.86 -11.18
N ASP A 173 13.43 9.85 -10.32
CA ASP A 173 14.59 9.29 -9.62
C ASP A 173 15.45 8.48 -10.61
N PRO A 174 16.79 8.56 -10.53
CA PRO A 174 17.67 7.69 -11.29
C PRO A 174 17.53 6.22 -10.88
N PRO A 175 17.72 5.26 -11.81
CA PRO A 175 17.90 5.46 -13.25
C PRO A 175 16.56 5.84 -13.94
N ALA A 176 16.53 6.97 -14.64
CA ALA A 176 15.34 7.47 -15.33
C ALA A 176 15.27 7.02 -16.81
N PRO A 177 14.10 6.75 -17.44
CA PRO A 177 12.76 6.56 -16.90
C PRO A 177 12.20 5.19 -17.33
N ALA A 178 12.28 4.15 -16.49
CA ALA A 178 11.47 2.96 -16.73
C ALA A 178 10.03 3.27 -16.30
N PRO A 179 9.01 3.11 -17.18
CA PRO A 179 7.64 2.88 -16.72
C PRO A 179 7.65 1.78 -15.66
N TRP A 180 6.69 1.78 -14.73
CA TRP A 180 6.62 0.73 -13.73
C TRP A 180 6.65 -0.66 -14.39
N ASP A 181 7.70 -1.39 -14.11
CA ASP A 181 7.94 -2.75 -14.54
C ASP A 181 8.47 -3.59 -13.36
N SER A 182 8.88 -4.83 -13.62
CA SER A 182 9.43 -5.68 -12.56
C SER A 182 10.71 -5.10 -11.94
N SER A 183 11.53 -4.36 -12.69
CA SER A 183 12.75 -3.75 -12.16
C SER A 183 12.43 -2.64 -11.16
N VAL A 184 11.47 -1.76 -11.49
CA VAL A 184 10.99 -0.71 -10.60
C VAL A 184 10.30 -1.32 -9.36
N ALA A 185 9.58 -2.43 -9.52
CA ALA A 185 9.01 -3.16 -8.39
C ALA A 185 10.08 -3.73 -7.45
N CYS A 186 11.22 -4.19 -7.98
CA CYS A 186 12.36 -4.62 -7.16
C CYS A 186 13.06 -3.43 -6.50
N THR A 187 13.21 -2.30 -7.19
CA THR A 187 13.69 -1.05 -6.59
C THR A 187 12.79 -0.59 -5.44
N ALA A 188 11.47 -0.68 -5.59
CA ALA A 188 10.53 -0.37 -4.52
C ALA A 188 10.74 -1.26 -3.27
N TYR A 189 11.04 -2.53 -3.48
CA TYR A 189 11.40 -3.46 -2.40
C TYR A 189 12.73 -3.09 -1.73
N TRP A 190 13.76 -2.73 -2.50
CA TRP A 190 15.05 -2.30 -1.94
C TRP A 190 14.93 -0.97 -1.20
N ASP A 191 14.19 0.00 -1.74
CA ASP A 191 13.86 1.25 -1.07
C ASP A 191 13.22 1.00 0.30
N GLN A 192 12.24 0.08 0.38
CA GLN A 192 11.60 -0.28 1.65
C GLN A 192 12.60 -0.86 2.65
N ASN A 193 13.47 -1.77 2.20
CA ASN A 193 14.52 -2.34 3.04
C ASN A 193 15.54 -1.30 3.50
N GLY A 194 15.89 -0.32 2.65
CA GLY A 194 16.82 0.75 3.00
C GLY A 194 16.37 1.61 4.19
N HIS A 195 15.09 1.61 4.54
CA HIS A 195 14.57 2.29 5.73
C HIS A 195 14.70 1.46 7.01
N VAL A 196 15.00 0.17 6.92
CA VAL A 196 15.28 -0.66 8.09
C VAL A 196 16.66 -0.29 8.63
N PRO A 197 16.78 0.15 9.90
CA PRO A 197 18.06 0.62 10.44
C PRO A 197 19.16 -0.43 10.29
N SER A 198 20.29 -0.05 9.68
CA SER A 198 21.41 -0.97 9.43
C SER A 198 21.92 -1.61 10.72
N THR A 199 21.90 -0.88 11.83
CA THR A 199 22.25 -1.38 13.17
C THR A 199 21.33 -2.48 13.66
N LEU A 200 20.05 -2.49 13.27
CA LEU A 200 19.12 -3.58 13.60
C LEU A 200 19.50 -4.86 12.86
N ILE A 201 20.14 -4.76 11.70
CA ILE A 201 20.64 -5.90 10.94
C ILE A 201 21.97 -6.37 11.50
N THR A 202 22.92 -5.44 11.70
CA THR A 202 24.32 -5.76 12.00
C THR A 202 24.55 -6.07 13.47
N ASN A 203 23.77 -5.47 14.37
CA ASN A 203 23.97 -5.58 15.82
C ASN A 203 22.89 -6.41 16.53
N SER A 204 21.85 -6.88 15.84
CA SER A 204 20.88 -7.79 16.45
C SER A 204 21.51 -9.16 16.73
N THR A 205 21.21 -9.72 17.90
CA THR A 205 21.70 -11.04 18.32
C THR A 205 20.55 -11.88 18.89
N GLY A 206 20.76 -13.19 19.02
CA GLY A 206 19.78 -14.11 19.61
C GLY A 206 18.41 -14.04 18.94
N VAL A 207 17.36 -14.00 19.76
CA VAL A 207 15.95 -13.95 19.30
C VAL A 207 15.66 -12.70 18.46
N LEU A 208 16.28 -11.56 18.78
CA LEU A 208 16.07 -10.34 17.99
C LEU A 208 16.58 -10.52 16.55
N ARG A 209 17.74 -11.16 16.36
CA ARG A 209 18.27 -11.46 15.01
C ARG A 209 17.37 -12.42 14.24
N GLN A 210 16.82 -13.42 14.92
CA GLN A 210 15.88 -14.37 14.33
C GLN A 210 14.61 -13.67 13.84
N ASN A 211 14.04 -12.78 14.66
CA ASN A 211 12.86 -12.00 14.29
C ASN A 211 13.13 -11.04 13.14
N VAL A 212 14.29 -10.36 13.13
CA VAL A 212 14.70 -9.49 12.02
C VAL A 212 14.81 -10.28 10.71
N ASN A 213 15.50 -11.43 10.73
CA ASN A 213 15.62 -12.28 9.54
C ASN A 213 14.27 -12.79 9.05
N PHE A 214 13.39 -13.19 9.96
CA PHE A 214 12.04 -13.63 9.62
C PHE A 214 11.24 -12.53 8.93
N LEU A 215 11.25 -11.30 9.45
CA LEU A 215 10.54 -10.17 8.84
C LEU A 215 11.11 -9.80 7.46
N LEU A 216 12.44 -9.84 7.30
CA LEU A 216 13.09 -9.59 6.00
C LEU A 216 12.76 -10.67 4.97
N ASP A 217 12.70 -11.95 5.38
CA ASP A 217 12.27 -13.07 4.53
C ASP A 217 10.81 -12.90 4.07
N LEU A 218 9.92 -12.42 4.95
CA LEU A 218 8.53 -12.12 4.57
C LEU A 218 8.42 -10.97 3.58
N LEU A 219 9.20 -9.90 3.75
CA LEU A 219 9.28 -8.80 2.78
C LEU A 219 9.79 -9.31 1.43
N PHE A 220 10.84 -10.15 1.42
CA PHE A 220 11.36 -10.75 0.19
C PHE A 220 10.34 -11.64 -0.50
N LYS A 221 9.66 -12.53 0.24
CA LYS A 221 8.59 -13.39 -0.31
C LYS A 221 7.45 -12.60 -0.94
N ALA A 222 7.12 -11.43 -0.37
CA ALA A 222 6.14 -10.53 -0.96
C ALA A 222 6.67 -9.88 -2.26
N ALA A 223 7.95 -9.51 -2.31
CA ALA A 223 8.58 -8.91 -3.49
C ALA A 223 8.86 -9.91 -4.62
N SER A 224 9.21 -11.15 -4.29
CA SER A 224 9.61 -12.22 -5.23
C SER A 224 8.50 -12.67 -6.18
N VAL A 225 7.28 -12.15 -6.01
CA VAL A 225 6.20 -12.26 -7.01
C VAL A 225 6.55 -11.51 -8.30
N ASN A 226 7.47 -10.54 -8.23
CA ASN A 226 7.99 -9.83 -9.40
C ASN A 226 9.26 -10.53 -9.91
N PRO A 227 9.31 -10.92 -11.19
CA PRO A 227 10.49 -11.55 -11.78
C PRO A 227 11.73 -10.66 -11.65
N GLY A 228 12.84 -11.23 -11.18
CA GLY A 228 14.14 -10.56 -11.11
C GLY A 228 14.49 -9.93 -9.75
N CYS A 229 13.59 -9.92 -8.78
CA CYS A 229 13.94 -9.45 -7.43
C CYS A 229 14.81 -10.48 -6.72
N THR A 230 15.94 -10.03 -6.17
CA THR A 230 16.84 -10.86 -5.36
C THR A 230 16.68 -10.57 -3.89
N GLU A 231 17.09 -11.51 -3.04
CA GLU A 231 17.22 -11.27 -1.60
C GLU A 231 18.08 -10.02 -1.35
N PRO A 232 17.83 -9.28 -0.26
CA PRO A 232 18.52 -8.03 -0.02
C PRO A 232 19.96 -8.32 0.41
N VAL A 233 20.93 -7.61 -0.17
CA VAL A 233 22.33 -7.70 0.26
C VAL A 233 22.46 -6.96 1.59
N LEU A 234 22.81 -7.68 2.66
CA LEU A 234 22.99 -7.13 4.01
C LEU A 234 24.47 -6.77 4.25
N PRO A 235 24.79 -5.62 4.89
CA PRO A 235 23.89 -4.54 5.28
C PRO A 235 23.40 -3.77 4.04
N PHE A 236 22.15 -3.29 4.04
CA PHE A 236 21.48 -2.66 2.88
C PHE A 236 22.36 -1.58 2.26
N GLY A 237 23.13 -1.97 1.25
CA GLY A 237 23.85 -1.07 0.37
C GLY A 237 22.98 -0.79 -0.84
N GLU A 238 23.05 0.42 -1.36
CA GLU A 238 22.61 0.68 -2.73
C GLU A 238 23.33 -0.33 -3.65
N PRO A 239 22.66 -0.87 -4.68
CA PRO A 239 23.41 -1.52 -5.74
C PRO A 239 24.31 -0.47 -6.37
N ASP A 240 25.61 -0.54 -6.08
CA ASP A 240 26.65 0.14 -6.85
C ASP A 240 26.55 -0.35 -8.31
N THR A 241 25.96 0.47 -9.17
CA THR A 241 26.39 0.77 -10.56
C THR A 241 25.59 1.93 -11.15
#